data_AF-A0A7Z0P8L3-F1
#
_entry.id   AF-A0A7Z0P8L3-F1
#
_cell.length_a   1.000
_cell.length_b   1.000
_cell.length_c   1.000
_cell.angle_alpha   90.00
_cell.angle_beta   90.00
_cell.angle_gamma   90.00
#
_symmetry.space_group_name_H-M   'P 1'
#
loop_
_entity.id
_entity.type
_entity.pdbx_description
1 polymer ?
#
loop_
_entity_poly.entity_id
_entity_poly.type
_entity_poly.pdbx_seq_one_letter_code
_entity_poly.pdbx_strand_id
1 'polypeptide(L)'
;MPTLRFLPSLILACCAVASLSSVAAERRVPAQSNSASTTLIETASRQYEDGQLDQAAATLERALHIQPNNPATLHYLGVLRLQQGQYQQAETLAARSNLRVGSNVELRNRNFQLIQAAQQAQASGTPPKAQEDLVAAQKAREAQAQRLREAERAAAEQSTAQTQPLPGNFARVADSAATARTQPEGQFQVASTAAESANDEIAIPRGHWPPPGQCRIWFPDRPPGHQPPPGSCKKLRKRIPSGAFLMQG
;
A
#
# COMPACT_ATOMS: atom_id res chain seq x y z
N MET A 1 -93.86 -40.40 -4.56
CA MET A 1 -92.88 -40.64 -5.65
C MET A 1 -93.11 -39.59 -6.72
N PRO A 2 -92.12 -38.93 -7.36
CA PRO A 2 -90.71 -38.74 -7.03
C PRO A 2 -90.23 -37.25 -7.08
N THR A 3 -89.01 -37.06 -6.57
CA THR A 3 -87.93 -36.06 -6.79
C THR A 3 -88.09 -34.95 -7.84
N LEU A 4 -87.55 -33.73 -7.64
CA LEU A 4 -86.13 -33.43 -7.96
C LEU A 4 -85.63 -32.09 -7.34
N ARG A 5 -84.42 -32.17 -6.77
CA ARG A 5 -83.51 -31.06 -6.40
C ARG A 5 -82.66 -30.68 -7.61
N PHE A 6 -82.40 -29.39 -7.87
CA PHE A 6 -81.28 -28.82 -8.66
C PHE A 6 -81.45 -27.27 -8.62
N LEU A 7 -80.50 -26.34 -8.46
CA LEU A 7 -79.03 -26.27 -8.37
C LEU A 7 -78.68 -24.88 -7.76
N PRO A 8 -77.69 -24.77 -6.85
CA PRO A 8 -77.13 -23.49 -6.42
C PRO A 8 -76.00 -23.09 -7.39
N SER A 9 -76.33 -22.50 -8.54
CA SER A 9 -75.33 -22.13 -9.56
C SER A 9 -75.14 -20.63 -9.73
N LEU A 10 -75.86 -19.79 -8.98
CA LEU A 10 -75.81 -18.32 -9.14
C LEU A 10 -74.94 -17.61 -8.08
N ILE A 11 -73.89 -18.26 -7.57
CA ILE A 11 -72.89 -17.60 -6.70
C ILE A 11 -71.48 -17.69 -7.32
N LEU A 12 -71.30 -18.41 -8.43
CA LEU A 12 -70.01 -18.52 -9.13
C LEU A 12 -69.86 -17.51 -10.29
N ALA A 13 -70.50 -16.34 -10.21
CA ALA A 13 -70.42 -15.29 -11.23
C ALA A 13 -70.02 -13.91 -10.65
N CYS A 14 -69.47 -13.87 -9.44
CA CYS A 14 -68.94 -12.64 -8.82
C CYS A 14 -67.41 -12.61 -8.63
N CYS A 15 -66.66 -13.61 -9.13
CA CYS A 15 -65.21 -13.70 -8.90
C CYS A 15 -64.33 -13.44 -10.13
N ALA A 16 -64.84 -12.83 -11.20
CA ALA A 16 -64.11 -12.74 -12.47
C ALA A 16 -63.64 -11.33 -12.90
N VAL A 17 -63.75 -10.28 -12.07
CA VAL A 17 -63.43 -8.90 -12.53
C VAL A 17 -62.56 -8.05 -11.60
N ALA A 18 -62.02 -8.58 -10.50
CA ALA A 18 -61.22 -7.79 -9.56
C ALA A 18 -59.72 -8.14 -9.52
N SER A 19 -59.20 -8.85 -10.53
CA SER A 19 -57.84 -9.44 -10.46
C SER A 19 -56.81 -8.87 -11.44
N LEU A 20 -57.05 -7.72 -12.09
CA LEU A 20 -56.12 -7.13 -13.07
C LEU A 20 -55.57 -5.76 -12.69
N SER A 21 -55.20 -5.55 -11.43
CA SER A 21 -54.43 -4.36 -11.05
C SER A 21 -53.33 -4.63 -10.02
N SER A 22 -52.65 -5.78 -10.15
CA SER A 22 -51.29 -5.87 -9.62
C SER A 22 -50.34 -5.22 -10.63
N VAL A 23 -50.15 -3.91 -10.50
CA VAL A 23 -48.98 -3.24 -11.05
C VAL A 23 -47.75 -4.02 -10.59
N ALA A 24 -47.06 -4.64 -11.53
CA ALA A 24 -45.73 -5.17 -11.33
C ALA A 24 -44.80 -3.99 -11.02
N ALA A 25 -44.58 -3.70 -9.75
CA ALA A 25 -43.48 -2.88 -9.30
C ALA A 25 -42.17 -3.67 -9.52
N GLU A 26 -41.72 -3.74 -10.78
CA GLU A 26 -40.43 -4.33 -11.12
C GLU A 26 -39.29 -3.50 -10.49
N ARG A 27 -38.67 -4.10 -9.47
CA ARG A 27 -37.27 -3.98 -9.02
C ARG A 27 -36.44 -2.83 -9.63
N ARG A 28 -36.65 -1.59 -9.17
CA ARG A 28 -35.59 -0.53 -9.21
C ARG A 28 -34.55 -0.65 -8.10
N VAL A 29 -34.71 -1.65 -7.24
CA VAL A 29 -33.94 -1.87 -6.00
C VAL A 29 -32.41 -1.88 -6.20
N PRO A 30 -31.80 -2.53 -7.23
CA PRO A 30 -30.34 -2.58 -7.32
C PRO A 30 -29.71 -1.25 -7.75
N ALA A 31 -30.33 -0.50 -8.66
CA ALA A 31 -29.78 0.80 -9.10
C ALA A 31 -29.89 1.86 -7.98
N GLN A 32 -31.02 1.86 -7.26
CA GLN A 32 -31.26 2.79 -6.15
C GLN A 32 -30.43 2.45 -4.90
N SER A 33 -30.21 1.17 -4.60
CA SER A 33 -29.32 0.75 -3.51
C SER A 33 -27.87 1.08 -3.81
N ASN A 34 -27.44 0.96 -5.09
CA ASN A 34 -26.11 1.40 -5.55
C ASN A 34 -25.92 2.89 -5.34
N SER A 35 -26.87 3.73 -5.77
CA SER A 35 -26.77 5.17 -5.57
C SER A 35 -26.80 5.57 -4.10
N ALA A 36 -27.62 4.92 -3.27
CA ALA A 36 -27.68 5.20 -1.84
C ALA A 36 -26.37 4.83 -1.13
N SER A 37 -25.77 3.68 -1.47
CA SER A 37 -24.47 3.27 -0.91
C SER A 37 -23.35 4.22 -1.32
N THR A 38 -23.32 4.70 -2.57
CA THR A 38 -22.29 5.64 -3.02
C THR A 38 -22.40 6.99 -2.32
N THR A 39 -23.61 7.53 -2.14
CA THR A 39 -23.81 8.78 -1.40
C THR A 39 -23.39 8.68 0.06
N LEU A 40 -23.62 7.54 0.70
CA LEU A 40 -23.16 7.30 2.08
C LEU A 40 -21.64 7.21 2.15
N ILE A 41 -20.98 6.56 1.18
CA ILE A 41 -19.51 6.53 1.09
C ILE A 41 -18.95 7.96 0.95
N GLU A 42 -19.49 8.77 0.04
CA GLU A 42 -19.06 10.16 -0.15
C GLU A 42 -19.26 11.02 1.11
N THR A 43 -20.37 10.80 1.82
CA THR A 43 -20.64 11.48 3.09
C THR A 43 -19.64 11.07 4.17
N ALA A 44 -19.33 9.78 4.27
CA ALA A 44 -18.33 9.28 5.21
C ALA A 44 -16.92 9.81 4.88
N SER A 45 -16.56 9.94 3.60
CA SER A 45 -15.28 10.53 3.19
C SER A 45 -15.15 11.98 3.66
N ARG A 46 -16.20 12.80 3.53
CA ARG A 46 -16.19 14.17 4.07
C ARG A 46 -16.07 14.19 5.59
N GLN A 47 -16.83 13.33 6.28
CA GLN A 47 -16.73 13.20 7.74
C GLN A 47 -15.32 12.78 8.18
N TYR A 48 -14.66 11.90 7.42
CA TYR A 48 -13.28 11.50 7.66
C TYR A 48 -12.30 12.67 7.51
N GLU A 49 -12.43 13.44 6.42
CA GLU A 49 -11.61 14.63 6.16
C GLU A 49 -11.79 15.70 7.25
N ASP A 50 -13.01 15.84 7.77
CA ASP A 50 -13.34 16.72 8.90
C ASP A 50 -12.90 16.16 10.27
N GLY A 51 -12.27 14.98 10.32
CA GLY A 51 -11.81 14.32 11.55
C GLY A 51 -12.92 13.68 12.39
N GLN A 52 -14.15 13.61 11.88
CA GLN A 52 -15.33 13.04 12.56
C GLN A 52 -15.37 11.52 12.38
N LEU A 53 -14.36 10.81 12.92
CA LEU A 53 -14.13 9.38 12.66
C LEU A 53 -15.30 8.48 13.06
N ASP A 54 -15.93 8.75 14.22
CA ASP A 54 -17.05 7.94 14.71
C ASP A 54 -18.31 8.12 13.85
N GLN A 55 -18.56 9.34 13.37
CA GLN A 55 -19.68 9.60 12.46
C GLN A 55 -19.45 8.95 11.09
N ALA A 56 -18.21 9.03 10.57
CA ALA A 56 -17.82 8.37 9.34
C ALA A 56 -18.03 6.85 9.44
N ALA A 57 -17.66 6.25 10.57
CA ALA A 57 -17.84 4.81 10.82
C ALA A 57 -19.33 4.44 10.82
N ALA A 58 -20.17 5.18 11.56
CA ALA A 58 -21.61 4.95 11.59
C ALA A 58 -22.26 5.12 10.19
N THR A 59 -21.79 6.07 9.39
CA THR A 59 -22.25 6.26 8.01
C THR A 59 -21.88 5.07 7.10
N LEU A 60 -20.66 4.54 7.22
CA LEU A 60 -20.24 3.37 6.45
C LEU A 60 -20.91 2.07 6.92
N GLU A 61 -21.20 1.93 8.21
CA GLU A 61 -21.99 0.81 8.74
C GLU A 61 -23.41 0.81 8.18
N ARG A 62 -24.04 1.99 8.06
CA ARG A 62 -25.32 2.13 7.34
C ARG A 62 -25.20 1.75 5.87
N ALA A 63 -24.13 2.18 5.19
CA ALA A 63 -23.88 1.80 3.80
C ALA A 63 -23.73 0.27 3.66
N LEU A 64 -23.07 -0.36 4.63
CA LEU A 64 -22.89 -1.82 4.67
C LEU A 64 -24.20 -2.56 4.96
N HIS A 65 -25.13 -1.98 5.72
CA HIS A 65 -26.48 -2.55 5.87
C HIS A 65 -27.28 -2.53 4.57
N ILE A 66 -27.13 -1.49 3.74
CA ILE A 66 -27.77 -1.44 2.42
C ILE A 66 -27.09 -2.42 1.46
N GLN A 67 -25.75 -2.49 1.49
CA GLN A 67 -24.95 -3.40 0.66
C GLN A 67 -23.86 -4.11 1.47
N PRO A 68 -24.15 -5.31 2.03
CA PRO A 68 -23.23 -6.03 2.92
C PRO A 68 -21.90 -6.44 2.29
N ASN A 69 -21.83 -6.43 0.97
CA ASN A 69 -20.72 -6.95 0.17
C ASN A 69 -20.18 -5.89 -0.81
N ASN A 70 -20.46 -4.60 -0.60
CA ASN A 70 -19.86 -3.57 -1.43
C ASN A 70 -18.35 -3.47 -1.12
N PRO A 71 -17.46 -3.70 -2.11
CA PRO A 71 -16.02 -3.70 -1.87
C PRO A 71 -15.47 -2.32 -1.48
N ALA A 72 -16.07 -1.23 -1.99
CA ALA A 72 -15.64 0.12 -1.64
C ALA A 72 -16.01 0.46 -0.19
N THR A 73 -17.24 0.16 0.26
CA THR A 73 -17.66 0.34 1.65
C THR A 73 -16.75 -0.43 2.62
N LEU A 74 -16.45 -1.70 2.30
CA LEU A 74 -15.54 -2.52 3.10
C LEU A 74 -14.12 -1.91 3.18
N HIS A 75 -13.61 -1.38 2.08
CA HIS A 75 -12.31 -0.71 2.04
C HIS A 75 -12.29 0.53 2.96
N TYR A 76 -13.24 1.46 2.80
CA TYR A 76 -13.29 2.69 3.59
C TYR A 76 -13.52 2.43 5.08
N LEU A 77 -14.34 1.44 5.43
CA LEU A 77 -14.49 1.04 6.83
C LEU A 77 -13.18 0.48 7.39
N GLY A 78 -12.42 -0.26 6.58
CA GLY A 78 -11.09 -0.73 6.95
C GLY A 78 -10.09 0.41 7.20
N VAL A 79 -10.10 1.46 6.37
CA VAL A 79 -9.27 2.66 6.57
C VAL A 79 -9.59 3.34 7.91
N LEU A 80 -10.88 3.49 8.24
CA LEU A 80 -11.28 4.04 9.55
C LEU A 80 -10.80 3.17 10.72
N ARG A 81 -10.94 1.86 10.62
CA ARG A 81 -10.50 0.93 11.65
C ARG A 81 -8.98 0.97 11.84
N LEU A 82 -8.20 1.16 10.77
CA LEU A 82 -6.77 1.37 10.85
C LEU A 82 -6.44 2.63 11.67
N GLN A 83 -7.13 3.75 11.40
CA GLN A 83 -6.93 5.00 12.13
C GLN A 83 -7.36 4.91 13.60
N GLN A 84 -8.40 4.13 13.89
CA GLN A 84 -8.87 3.85 15.26
C GLN A 84 -8.01 2.84 16.03
N GLY A 85 -6.88 2.36 15.45
CA GLY A 85 -6.00 1.38 16.08
C GLY A 85 -6.53 -0.07 16.03
N GLN A 86 -7.64 -0.32 15.35
CA GLN A 86 -8.29 -1.62 15.22
C GLN A 86 -7.71 -2.40 14.03
N TYR A 87 -6.40 -2.65 14.07
CA TYR A 87 -5.62 -3.16 12.94
C TYR A 87 -6.13 -4.50 12.38
N GLN A 88 -6.47 -5.44 13.26
CA GLN A 88 -6.99 -6.76 12.86
C GLN A 88 -8.33 -6.65 12.10
N GLN A 89 -9.18 -5.69 12.50
CA GLN A 89 -10.43 -5.43 11.79
C GLN A 89 -10.18 -4.80 10.42
N ALA A 90 -9.23 -3.86 10.33
CA ALA A 90 -8.86 -3.22 9.08
C ALA A 90 -8.37 -4.25 8.03
N GLU A 91 -7.49 -5.16 8.43
CA GLU A 91 -7.02 -6.26 7.58
C GLU A 91 -8.17 -7.15 7.12
N THR A 92 -9.03 -7.58 8.04
CA THR A 92 -10.18 -8.45 7.73
C THR A 92 -11.12 -7.80 6.72
N LEU A 93 -11.40 -6.51 6.87
CA LEU A 93 -12.28 -5.75 5.98
C LEU A 93 -11.67 -5.60 4.58
N ALA A 94 -10.39 -5.27 4.48
CA ALA A 94 -9.67 -5.16 3.22
C ALA A 94 -9.58 -6.51 2.49
N ALA A 95 -9.32 -7.60 3.22
CA ALA A 95 -9.33 -8.96 2.67
C ALA A 95 -10.72 -9.33 2.13
N ARG A 96 -11.79 -9.05 2.91
CA ARG A 96 -13.18 -9.26 2.46
C ARG A 96 -13.53 -8.44 1.24
N SER A 97 -13.02 -7.22 1.14
CA SER A 97 -13.17 -6.36 -0.04
C SER A 97 -12.52 -7.01 -1.26
N ASN A 98 -11.26 -7.47 -1.16
CA ASN A 98 -10.52 -8.11 -2.26
C ASN A 98 -11.21 -9.33 -2.87
N LEU A 99 -11.99 -10.07 -2.08
CA LEU A 99 -12.82 -11.18 -2.58
C LEU A 99 -13.96 -10.73 -3.51
N ARG A 100 -14.31 -9.44 -3.52
CA ARG A 100 -15.50 -8.87 -4.19
C ARG A 100 -15.19 -7.74 -5.19
N VAL A 101 -13.95 -7.24 -5.21
CA VAL A 101 -13.47 -6.12 -6.05
C VAL A 101 -13.61 -6.34 -7.57
N GLY A 102 -13.70 -7.60 -8.03
CA GLY A 102 -13.75 -7.90 -9.47
C GLY A 102 -12.50 -7.41 -10.21
N SER A 103 -12.70 -6.69 -11.33
CA SER A 103 -11.65 -6.18 -12.22
C SER A 103 -11.05 -4.83 -11.78
N ASN A 104 -11.51 -4.23 -10.68
CA ASN A 104 -10.97 -2.95 -10.20
C ASN A 104 -9.60 -3.15 -9.54
N VAL A 105 -8.54 -3.10 -10.36
CA VAL A 105 -7.15 -3.30 -9.92
C VAL A 105 -6.72 -2.24 -8.91
N GLU A 106 -7.18 -1.00 -9.09
CA GLU A 106 -6.86 0.12 -8.21
C GLU A 106 -7.34 -0.15 -6.78
N LEU A 107 -8.61 -0.54 -6.61
CA LEU A 107 -9.16 -0.85 -5.29
C LEU A 107 -8.46 -2.07 -4.67
N ARG A 108 -8.05 -3.05 -5.47
CA ARG A 108 -7.26 -4.20 -5.00
C ARG A 108 -5.89 -3.78 -4.46
N ASN A 109 -5.21 -2.87 -5.16
CA ASN A 109 -3.92 -2.33 -4.72
C ASN A 109 -4.07 -1.52 -3.44
N ARG A 110 -5.10 -0.67 -3.33
CA ARG A 110 -5.40 0.09 -2.10
C ARG A 110 -5.71 -0.83 -0.92
N ASN A 111 -6.46 -1.90 -1.13
CA ASN A 111 -6.68 -2.91 -0.09
C ASN A 111 -5.39 -3.62 0.32
N PHE A 112 -4.51 -3.91 -0.62
CA PHE A 112 -3.21 -4.51 -0.32
C PHE A 112 -2.35 -3.58 0.56
N GLN A 113 -2.29 -2.30 0.22
CA GLN A 113 -1.62 -1.27 1.03
C GLN A 113 -2.23 -1.16 2.43
N LEU A 114 -3.57 -1.19 2.54
CA LEU A 114 -4.28 -1.16 3.81
C LEU A 114 -3.94 -2.37 4.70
N ILE A 115 -3.89 -3.58 4.12
CA ILE A 115 -3.48 -4.79 4.85
C ILE A 115 -2.04 -4.66 5.37
N GLN A 116 -1.12 -4.21 4.52
CA GLN A 116 0.28 -4.03 4.91
C GLN A 116 0.42 -2.99 6.03
N ALA A 117 -0.26 -1.86 5.90
CA ALA A 117 -0.26 -0.80 6.92
C ALA A 117 -0.82 -1.31 8.26
N ALA A 118 -1.90 -2.09 8.23
CA ALA A 118 -2.47 -2.70 9.43
C ALA A 118 -1.49 -3.67 10.11
N GLN A 119 -0.84 -4.55 9.33
CA GLN A 119 0.14 -5.50 9.85
C GLN A 119 1.36 -4.80 10.45
N GLN A 120 1.87 -3.76 9.80
CA GLN A 120 2.98 -2.97 10.30
C GLN A 120 2.63 -2.25 11.60
N ALA A 121 1.46 -1.60 11.65
CA ALA A 121 1.00 -0.88 12.83
C ALA A 121 0.71 -1.83 14.02
N GLN A 122 0.25 -3.04 13.73
CA GLN A 122 0.09 -4.09 14.74
C GLN A 122 1.43 -4.56 15.30
N ALA A 123 2.44 -4.72 14.44
CA ALA A 123 3.78 -5.14 14.85
C ALA A 123 4.53 -4.05 15.63
N SER A 124 4.38 -2.79 15.25
CA SER A 124 5.06 -1.65 15.89
C SER A 124 4.30 -1.07 17.09
N GLY A 125 3.01 -1.42 17.25
CA GLY A 125 2.10 -0.76 18.20
C GLY A 125 1.83 0.71 17.87
N THR A 126 2.32 1.21 16.72
CA THR A 126 2.30 2.62 16.34
C THR A 126 1.44 2.81 15.09
N PRO A 127 0.44 3.72 15.09
CA PRO A 127 -0.41 3.92 13.93
C PRO A 127 0.38 4.47 12.73
N PRO A 128 -0.03 4.17 11.48
CA PRO A 128 0.78 4.48 10.29
C PRO A 128 1.14 5.95 10.13
N LYS A 129 0.20 6.86 10.41
CA LYS A 129 0.45 8.31 10.35
C LYS A 129 1.51 8.74 11.37
N ALA A 130 1.46 8.20 12.59
CA ALA A 130 2.47 8.46 13.59
C ALA A 130 3.83 7.88 13.18
N GLN A 131 3.87 6.73 12.49
CA GLN A 131 5.10 6.18 11.94
C GLN A 131 5.71 7.08 10.86
N GLU A 132 4.89 7.65 9.96
CA GLU A 132 5.34 8.62 8.95
C GLU A 132 5.95 9.86 9.60
N ASP A 133 5.28 10.42 10.63
CA ASP A 133 5.77 11.58 11.38
C ASP A 133 7.10 11.29 12.10
N LEU A 134 7.23 10.10 12.71
CA LEU A 134 8.46 9.66 13.38
C LEU A 134 9.62 9.50 12.40
N VAL A 135 9.38 8.89 11.24
CA VAL A 135 10.39 8.73 10.18
C VAL A 135 10.80 10.10 9.62
N ALA A 136 9.85 11.00 9.41
CA ALA A 136 10.14 12.37 8.97
C ALA A 136 10.99 13.12 10.00
N ALA A 137 10.65 13.02 11.29
CA ALA A 137 11.42 13.62 12.38
C ALA A 137 12.84 13.05 12.48
N GLN A 138 13.01 11.74 12.28
CA GLN A 138 14.32 11.11 12.27
C GLN A 138 15.19 11.62 11.10
N LYS A 139 14.65 11.64 9.88
CA LYS A 139 15.35 12.17 8.70
C LYS A 139 15.76 13.63 8.88
N ALA A 140 14.91 14.46 9.49
CA ALA A 140 15.24 15.85 9.79
C ALA A 140 16.42 15.98 10.74
N ARG A 141 16.48 15.15 11.79
CA ARG A 141 17.61 15.10 12.73
C ARG A 141 18.91 14.65 12.05
N GLU A 142 18.83 13.63 11.19
CA GLU A 142 19.98 13.14 10.42
C GLU A 142 20.54 14.21 9.47
N ALA A 143 19.66 14.91 8.74
CA ALA A 143 20.05 16.00 7.87
C ALA A 143 20.69 17.17 8.64
N GLN A 144 20.18 17.51 9.82
CA GLN A 144 20.77 18.54 10.67
C GLN A 144 22.17 18.13 11.16
N ALA A 145 22.34 16.88 11.60
CA ALA A 145 23.64 16.37 12.01
C ALA A 145 24.66 16.40 10.86
N GLN A 146 24.23 16.09 9.64
CA GLN A 146 25.10 16.14 8.47
C GLN A 146 25.55 17.57 8.14
N ARG A 147 24.64 18.55 8.19
CA ARG A 147 24.99 19.97 8.00
C ARG A 147 26.00 20.47 9.03
N LEU A 148 25.87 20.04 10.28
CA LEU A 148 26.83 20.40 11.33
C LEU A 148 28.23 19.85 11.01
N ARG A 149 28.33 18.57 10.61
CA ARG A 149 29.62 17.97 10.22
C ARG A 149 30.22 18.64 8.99
N GLU A 150 29.40 18.99 8.01
CA GLU A 150 29.84 19.72 6.81
C GLU A 150 30.38 21.11 7.19
N ALA A 151 29.68 21.83 8.08
CA ALA A 151 30.14 23.12 8.60
C ALA A 151 31.45 23.00 9.40
N GLU A 152 31.58 21.97 10.23
CA GLU A 152 32.82 21.68 10.98
C GLU A 152 34.00 21.38 10.04
N ARG A 153 33.78 20.57 9.00
CA ARG A 153 34.80 20.28 7.98
C ARG A 153 35.20 21.53 7.21
N ALA A 154 34.23 22.32 6.76
CA ALA A 154 34.50 23.57 6.07
C ALA A 154 35.28 24.56 6.96
N ALA A 155 34.96 24.62 8.26
CA ALA A 155 35.70 25.44 9.22
C ALA A 155 37.14 24.92 9.42
N ALA A 156 37.34 23.60 9.50
CA ALA A 156 38.66 23.00 9.60
C ALA A 156 39.52 23.26 8.35
N GLU A 157 38.95 23.16 7.15
CA GLU A 157 39.61 23.50 5.88
C GLU A 157 39.99 24.98 5.79
N GLN A 158 39.12 25.88 6.26
CA GLN A 158 39.44 27.31 6.33
C GLN A 158 40.57 27.59 7.32
N SER A 159 40.60 26.88 8.45
CA SER A 159 41.64 27.04 9.48
C SER A 159 43.01 26.53 9.01
N THR A 160 43.07 25.49 8.18
CA THR A 160 44.33 25.02 7.57
C THR A 160 44.81 25.95 6.46
N ALA A 161 43.91 26.58 5.70
CA ALA A 161 44.25 27.55 4.66
C ALA A 161 44.80 28.89 5.21
N GLN A 162 44.38 29.30 6.41
CA GLN A 162 44.87 30.52 7.07
C GLN A 162 46.22 30.33 7.78
N THR A 163 46.68 29.09 7.96
CA THR A 163 48.02 28.80 8.48
C THR A 163 49.03 28.91 7.34
N GLN A 164 49.45 30.13 7.00
CA GLN A 164 50.60 30.33 6.10
C GLN A 164 51.85 29.66 6.72
N PRO A 165 52.61 28.83 5.99
CA PRO A 165 53.92 28.40 6.46
C PRO A 165 54.78 29.65 6.60
N LEU A 166 55.08 30.06 7.84
CA LEU A 166 56.12 31.04 8.09
C LEU A 166 57.40 30.53 7.38
N PRO A 167 58.11 31.36 6.60
CA PRO A 167 59.41 30.99 6.06
C PRO A 167 60.43 30.94 7.22
N GLY A 168 60.38 29.89 8.00
CA GLY A 168 61.32 29.57 9.05
C GLY A 168 62.34 28.58 8.52
N ASN A 169 63.62 28.99 8.54
CA ASN A 169 64.78 28.13 8.32
C ASN A 169 64.73 26.90 9.25
N PHE A 170 64.11 25.81 8.80
CA PHE A 170 64.35 24.49 9.37
C PHE A 170 65.46 23.85 8.54
N ALA A 171 66.69 24.02 9.03
CA ALA A 171 67.83 23.23 8.59
C ALA A 171 67.45 21.75 8.69
N ARG A 172 67.43 21.09 7.53
CA ARG A 172 67.18 19.66 7.40
C ARG A 172 68.37 18.94 8.03
N VAL A 173 68.21 18.49 9.27
CA VAL A 173 69.11 17.48 9.83
C VAL A 173 68.75 16.17 9.15
N ALA A 174 69.53 15.81 8.15
CA ALA A 174 69.56 14.47 7.62
C ALA A 174 70.24 13.59 8.66
N ASP A 175 69.53 12.60 9.19
CA ASP A 175 70.19 11.45 9.78
C ASP A 175 69.77 10.19 9.04
N SER A 176 70.79 9.51 8.54
CA SER A 176 70.71 8.29 7.76
C SER A 176 70.96 7.12 8.70
N ALA A 177 69.99 6.23 8.83
CA ALA A 177 70.28 4.87 9.29
C ALA A 177 69.31 3.90 8.61
N ALA A 178 69.80 3.33 7.51
CA ALA A 178 69.24 2.15 6.91
C ALA A 178 69.45 0.94 7.83
N THR A 179 68.41 0.15 8.06
CA THR A 179 68.56 -1.29 8.28
C THR A 179 67.38 -1.99 7.65
N ALA A 180 67.69 -3.03 6.88
CA ALA A 180 66.82 -3.68 5.93
C ALA A 180 66.11 -4.92 6.53
N ARG A 181 64.98 -5.28 5.86
CA ARG A 181 64.27 -6.59 5.84
C ARG A 181 63.44 -6.87 7.12
N THR A 182 62.19 -7.37 7.08
CA THR A 182 61.50 -8.28 6.16
C THR A 182 59.98 -8.17 6.41
N GLN A 183 59.13 -8.34 5.38
CA GLN A 183 57.69 -8.62 5.56
C GLN A 183 57.48 -9.98 6.28
N PRO A 184 56.36 -10.14 6.99
CA PRO A 184 55.34 -11.01 6.42
C PRO A 184 53.92 -10.43 6.50
N GLU A 185 53.11 -10.97 5.60
CA GLU A 185 51.74 -10.61 5.29
C GLU A 185 50.79 -10.77 6.49
N GLY A 186 50.04 -9.72 6.79
CA GLY A 186 48.91 -9.73 7.70
C GLY A 186 47.75 -8.98 7.05
N GLN A 187 46.86 -9.71 6.40
CA GLN A 187 45.61 -9.20 5.84
C GLN A 187 44.75 -8.65 6.97
N PHE A 188 44.64 -7.32 7.06
CA PHE A 188 43.56 -6.68 7.80
C PHE A 188 42.72 -5.90 6.78
N GLN A 189 41.64 -6.52 6.34
CA GLN A 189 40.63 -5.87 5.51
C GLN A 189 39.93 -4.81 6.36
N VAL A 190 40.30 -3.56 6.16
CA VAL A 190 39.50 -2.41 6.57
C VAL A 190 38.28 -2.42 5.65
N ALA A 191 37.13 -2.84 6.19
CA ALA A 191 35.85 -2.76 5.52
C ALA A 191 35.56 -1.27 5.21
N SER A 192 35.85 -0.90 3.97
CA SER A 192 35.37 0.34 3.36
C SER A 192 33.85 0.28 3.33
N THR A 193 33.21 0.94 4.29
CA THR A 193 31.82 1.35 4.15
C THR A 193 31.80 2.54 3.21
N ALA A 194 32.03 2.24 1.92
CA ALA A 194 31.68 3.16 0.86
C ALA A 194 30.16 3.25 0.87
N ALA A 195 29.68 4.41 1.32
CA ALA A 195 28.32 4.86 1.12
C ALA A 195 28.03 4.85 -0.39
N GLU A 196 27.36 3.79 -0.86
CA GLU A 196 26.78 3.77 -2.19
C GLU A 196 25.55 4.68 -2.18
N SER A 197 25.69 5.75 -2.96
CA SER A 197 24.62 6.60 -3.46
C SER A 197 23.39 5.77 -3.80
N ALA A 198 22.33 5.94 -3.01
CA ALA A 198 20.99 5.42 -3.28
C ALA A 198 20.44 6.01 -4.59
N ASN A 199 20.77 5.35 -5.70
CA ASN A 199 19.78 5.13 -6.74
C ASN A 199 19.00 3.90 -6.30
N ASP A 200 17.67 3.97 -6.33
CA ASP A 200 16.74 2.89 -6.01
C ASP A 200 17.02 1.63 -6.86
N GLU A 201 18.03 0.86 -6.48
CA GLU A 201 18.40 -0.37 -7.16
C GLU A 201 17.40 -1.43 -6.72
N ILE A 202 16.41 -1.68 -7.58
CA ILE A 202 15.38 -2.69 -7.42
C ILE A 202 16.08 -4.06 -7.36
N ALA A 203 16.46 -4.48 -6.16
CA ALA A 203 17.14 -5.75 -5.91
C ALA A 203 16.13 -6.91 -5.93
N ILE A 204 15.98 -7.56 -7.09
CA ILE A 204 15.14 -8.76 -7.25
C ILE A 204 15.86 -9.97 -6.61
N PRO A 205 15.29 -10.64 -5.59
CA PRO A 205 15.90 -11.80 -4.97
C PRO A 205 16.14 -12.94 -5.98
N ARG A 206 17.26 -13.68 -5.85
CA ARG A 206 17.71 -14.69 -6.82
C ARG A 206 16.66 -15.77 -7.16
N GLY A 207 15.75 -16.11 -6.24
CA GLY A 207 14.65 -17.06 -6.49
C GLY A 207 13.46 -16.51 -7.30
N HIS A 208 13.48 -15.23 -7.67
CA HIS A 208 12.37 -14.56 -8.36
C HIS A 208 12.65 -14.27 -9.84
N TRP A 209 13.83 -14.61 -10.32
CA TRP A 209 14.18 -14.52 -11.72
C TRP A 209 13.39 -15.57 -12.54
N PRO A 210 12.87 -15.21 -13.73
CA PRO A 210 12.29 -16.18 -14.64
C PRO A 210 13.33 -17.23 -15.07
N PRO A 211 12.89 -18.45 -15.40
CA PRO A 211 13.79 -19.46 -15.98
C PRO A 211 14.24 -19.06 -17.40
N PRO A 212 15.32 -19.65 -17.90
CA PRO A 212 15.84 -19.37 -19.24
C PRO A 212 14.79 -19.44 -20.34
N GLY A 213 14.72 -18.39 -21.17
CA GLY A 213 13.77 -18.30 -22.28
C GLY A 213 12.34 -17.90 -21.90
N GLN A 214 12.09 -17.63 -20.62
CA GLN A 214 10.86 -17.01 -20.14
C GLN A 214 11.11 -15.57 -19.69
N CYS A 215 10.03 -14.79 -19.66
CA CYS A 215 10.05 -13.45 -19.10
C CYS A 215 9.07 -13.36 -17.93
N ARG A 216 9.29 -12.38 -17.05
CA ARG A 216 8.41 -12.10 -15.92
C ARG A 216 8.23 -10.60 -15.78
N ILE A 217 7.00 -10.15 -15.54
CA ILE A 217 6.73 -8.75 -15.21
C ILE A 217 6.96 -8.57 -13.71
N TRP A 218 7.75 -7.58 -13.32
CA TRP A 218 8.09 -7.25 -11.93
C TRP A 218 7.47 -5.91 -11.54
N PHE A 219 6.82 -5.88 -10.38
CA PHE A 219 6.26 -4.65 -9.80
C PHE A 219 7.06 -4.27 -8.55
N PRO A 220 7.74 -3.12 -8.51
CA PRO A 220 8.55 -2.73 -7.34
C PRO A 220 7.70 -2.61 -6.06
N ASP A 221 6.43 -2.21 -6.18
CA ASP A 221 5.52 -2.02 -5.04
C ASP A 221 4.89 -3.32 -4.52
N ARG A 222 5.27 -4.50 -5.05
CA ARG A 222 4.73 -5.80 -4.62
C ARG A 222 5.79 -6.64 -3.91
N PRO A 223 5.44 -7.31 -2.79
CA PRO A 223 6.34 -8.27 -2.18
C PRO A 223 6.68 -9.40 -3.15
N PRO A 224 7.89 -9.99 -3.05
CA PRO A 224 8.36 -11.02 -3.99
C PRO A 224 7.37 -12.19 -4.19
N GLY A 225 6.73 -12.68 -3.12
CA GLY A 225 5.76 -13.77 -3.19
C GLY A 225 4.42 -13.45 -3.88
N HIS A 226 4.13 -12.17 -4.14
CA HIS A 226 2.89 -11.70 -4.79
C HIS A 226 3.11 -11.28 -6.25
N GLN A 227 4.27 -11.60 -6.79
CA GLN A 227 4.65 -11.27 -8.16
C GLN A 227 4.07 -12.29 -9.13
N PRO A 228 3.57 -11.87 -10.31
CA PRO A 228 2.96 -12.78 -11.28
C PRO A 228 3.96 -13.86 -11.73
N PRO A 229 3.50 -15.04 -12.14
CA PRO A 229 4.38 -16.10 -12.61
C PRO A 229 5.11 -15.69 -13.91
N PRO A 230 6.27 -16.30 -14.21
CA PRO A 230 6.92 -16.14 -15.50
C PRO A 230 6.06 -16.72 -16.64
N GLY A 231 6.34 -16.27 -17.86
CA GLY A 231 5.63 -16.70 -19.05
C GLY A 231 6.33 -16.31 -20.36
N SER A 232 5.62 -16.47 -21.48
CA SER A 232 6.18 -16.19 -22.80
C SER A 232 6.55 -14.71 -22.97
N CYS A 233 7.81 -14.44 -23.29
CA CYS A 233 8.33 -13.09 -23.57
C CYS A 233 7.52 -12.36 -24.65
N LYS A 234 7.13 -13.06 -25.73
CA LYS A 234 6.34 -12.47 -26.83
C LYS A 234 4.97 -11.98 -26.35
N LYS A 235 4.35 -12.67 -25.38
CA LYS A 235 3.05 -12.27 -24.81
C LYS A 235 3.21 -11.14 -23.81
N LEU A 236 4.20 -11.23 -22.92
CA LEU A 236 4.39 -10.28 -21.82
C LEU A 236 4.89 -8.92 -22.30
N ARG A 237 5.78 -8.88 -23.31
CA ARG A 237 6.30 -7.62 -23.88
C ARG A 237 5.20 -6.69 -24.42
N LYS A 238 4.05 -7.24 -24.81
CA LYS A 238 2.92 -6.46 -25.33
C LYS A 238 1.98 -5.92 -24.24
N ARG A 239 2.19 -6.28 -22.97
CA ARG A 239 1.24 -6.04 -21.88
C ARG A 239 1.93 -5.53 -20.60
N ILE A 240 3.06 -4.84 -20.73
CA ILE A 240 3.79 -4.27 -19.60
C ILE A 240 3.02 -3.05 -19.09
N PRO A 241 2.46 -3.07 -17.86
CA PRO A 241 1.79 -1.90 -17.29
C PRO A 241 2.80 -0.82 -16.92
N SER A 242 2.35 0.44 -16.84
CA SER A 242 3.19 1.55 -16.37
C SER A 242 3.72 1.28 -14.95
N GLY A 243 4.99 1.58 -14.71
CA GLY A 243 5.66 1.34 -13.42
C GLY A 243 6.09 -0.10 -13.18
N ALA A 244 5.90 -1.01 -14.16
CA ALA A 244 6.39 -2.39 -14.08
C ALA A 244 7.56 -2.62 -15.04
N PHE A 245 8.42 -3.58 -14.70
CA PHE A 245 9.61 -3.95 -15.48
C PHE A 245 9.44 -5.33 -16.09
N LEU A 246 9.97 -5.54 -17.29
CA LEU A 246 10.06 -6.88 -17.88
C LEU A 246 11.45 -7.45 -17.60
N MET A 247 11.50 -8.53 -16.81
CA MET A 247 12.70 -9.31 -16.56
C MET A 247 12.77 -10.47 -17.55
N GLN A 248 13.97 -10.79 -18.02
CA GLN A 248 14.24 -11.92 -18.91
C GLN A 248 15.20 -12.88 -18.23
N GLY A 249 14.94 -14.18 -18.40
CA GLY A 249 15.75 -15.26 -17.86
C GLY A 249 16.63 -15.90 -18.91
#